data_AF-A0A536W875-F1
#
_entry.id   AF-A0A536W875-F1
#
_cell.length_a   1.000
_cell.length_b   1.000
_cell.length_c   1.000
_cell.angle_alpha   90.00
_cell.angle_beta   90.00
_cell.angle_gamma   90.00
#
_symmetry.space_group_name_H-M   'P 1'
#
loop_
_entity.id
_entity.type
_entity.pdbx_description
1 polymer ?
#
loop_
_entity_poly.entity_id
_entity_poly.type
_entity_poly.pdbx_seq_one_letter_code
_entity_poly.pdbx_strand_id
1 'polypeptide(L)'
;MPASYGAHAPPGAPNWQLPPPEAKMVFIGLSPRALCEAIKDKRVTRGRDLNAMLVHVRDDKLVGWGWNPGGERSVPPVSRPAFVTAFEQWLRAGAPCPT
;
A
#
# COMPACT_ATOMS: atom_id res chain seq x y z
N MET A 1 3.40 -2.27 22.36
CA MET A 1 4.07 -0.99 22.06
C MET A 1 3.01 0.06 21.79
N PRO A 2 3.25 1.35 22.10
CA PRO A 2 2.26 2.40 21.89
C PRO A 2 1.93 2.57 20.40
N ALA A 3 0.70 2.96 20.09
CA ALA A 3 0.21 3.12 18.71
C ALA A 3 0.85 4.30 17.96
N SER A 4 1.42 5.28 18.68
CA SER A 4 2.17 6.42 18.14
C SER A 4 3.05 7.05 19.23
N TYR A 5 4.17 7.66 18.84
CA TYR A 5 5.06 8.46 19.70
C TYR A 5 4.93 9.98 19.46
N GLY A 6 3.88 10.45 18.76
CA GLY A 6 3.60 11.87 18.48
C GLY A 6 3.33 12.18 17.00
N ALA A 7 3.00 13.43 16.68
CA ALA A 7 2.64 13.86 15.31
C ALA A 7 3.74 13.61 14.26
N HIS A 8 5.00 13.70 14.67
CA HIS A 8 6.19 13.49 13.82
C HIS A 8 6.84 12.12 14.00
N ALA A 9 6.20 11.21 14.74
CA ALA A 9 6.75 9.87 14.95
C ALA A 9 6.63 9.00 13.68
N PRO A 10 7.58 8.09 13.42
CA PRO A 10 7.44 7.12 12.34
C PRO A 10 6.25 6.17 12.56
N PRO A 11 5.82 5.42 11.52
CA PRO A 11 4.84 4.36 11.67
C PRO A 11 5.20 3.38 12.79
N GLY A 12 4.21 3.03 13.61
CA GLY A 12 4.37 2.08 14.73
C GLY A 12 4.20 0.61 14.35
N ALA A 13 4.23 0.27 13.06
CA ALA A 13 3.99 -1.09 12.60
C ALA A 13 5.21 -1.99 12.84
N PRO A 14 5.02 -3.29 13.14
CA PRO A 14 6.12 -4.25 13.20
C PRO A 14 6.95 -4.25 11.92
N ASN A 15 8.27 -4.38 12.06
CA ASN A 15 9.24 -4.38 10.95
C ASN A 15 9.33 -3.07 10.14
N TRP A 16 8.80 -1.95 10.64
CA TRP A 16 9.04 -0.67 10.01
C TRP A 16 10.54 -0.31 10.00
N GLN A 17 11.00 0.17 8.85
CA GLN A 17 12.36 0.68 8.65
C GLN A 17 12.28 1.92 7.75
N LEU A 18 13.18 2.88 7.97
CA LEU A 18 13.33 4.01 7.07
C LEU A 18 13.76 3.48 5.68
N PRO A 19 13.05 3.82 4.60
CA PRO A 19 13.48 3.43 3.26
C PRO A 19 14.87 4.00 2.94
N PRO A 20 15.69 3.28 2.16
CA PRO A 20 16.96 3.80 1.69
C PRO A 20 16.73 5.04 0.79
N PRO A 21 17.72 5.93 0.64
CA PRO A 21 17.56 7.21 -0.08
C PRO A 21 17.13 7.04 -1.55
N GLU A 22 17.40 5.89 -2.16
CA GLU A 22 17.01 5.56 -3.53
C GLU A 22 15.52 5.15 -3.64
N ALA A 23 14.89 4.74 -2.53
CA ALA A 23 13.50 4.32 -2.49
C ALA A 23 12.55 5.52 -2.36
N LYS A 24 12.21 6.10 -3.50
CA LYS A 24 11.28 7.24 -3.62
C LYS A 24 9.82 6.84 -3.32
N MET A 25 9.00 7.83 -2.93
CA MET A 25 7.54 7.67 -2.84
C MET A 25 6.90 7.64 -4.24
N VAL A 26 7.10 6.52 -4.95
CA VAL A 26 6.83 6.38 -6.40
C VAL A 26 5.36 6.52 -6.81
N PHE A 27 4.41 6.45 -5.89
CA PHE A 27 2.98 6.50 -6.21
C PHE A 27 2.35 7.89 -6.11
N ILE A 28 3.04 8.86 -5.50
CA ILE A 28 2.50 10.21 -5.32
C ILE A 28 2.46 10.93 -6.67
N GLY A 29 1.31 11.51 -6.99
CA GLY A 29 1.10 12.26 -8.24
C GLY A 29 0.96 11.41 -9.49
N LEU A 30 0.93 10.07 -9.38
CA LEU A 30 0.64 9.21 -10.52
C LEU A 30 -0.83 9.35 -10.94
N SER A 31 -1.06 9.37 -12.26
CA SER A 31 -2.39 9.18 -12.81
C SER A 31 -2.91 7.77 -12.49
N PRO A 32 -4.24 7.53 -12.50
CA PRO A 32 -4.79 6.19 -12.28
C PRO A 32 -4.19 5.12 -13.20
N ARG A 33 -3.95 5.48 -14.47
CA ARG A 33 -3.29 4.59 -15.43
C ARG A 33 -1.84 4.30 -15.05
N ALA A 34 -1.06 5.33 -14.73
CA ALA A 34 0.35 5.14 -14.35
C ALA A 34 0.48 4.32 -13.06
N LEU A 35 -0.42 4.52 -12.09
CA LEU A 35 -0.49 3.70 -10.89
C LEU A 35 -0.79 2.23 -11.21
N CYS A 36 -1.75 1.98 -12.10
CA CYS A 36 -2.08 0.61 -12.52
C CYS A 36 -0.88 -0.10 -13.16
N GLU A 37 -0.18 0.55 -14.09
CA GLU A 37 1.01 -0.01 -14.71
C GLU A 37 2.13 -0.24 -13.68
N ALA A 38 2.31 0.68 -12.74
CA ALA A 38 3.30 0.53 -11.67
C ALA A 38 3.02 -0.65 -10.73
N ILE A 39 1.74 -0.94 -10.42
CA ILE A 39 1.35 -2.11 -9.61
C ILE A 39 1.62 -3.42 -10.37
N LYS A 40 1.55 -3.41 -11.69
CA LYS A 40 1.78 -4.58 -12.55
C LYS A 40 3.27 -4.83 -12.83
N ASP A 41 4.11 -3.79 -12.77
CA ASP A 41 5.53 -3.89 -13.05
C ASP A 41 6.33 -4.44 -11.86
N LYS A 42 6.81 -5.68 -11.99
CA LYS A 42 7.67 -6.35 -11.01
C LYS A 42 8.92 -5.56 -10.65
N ARG A 43 9.45 -4.72 -11.54
CA ARG A 43 10.64 -3.90 -11.28
C ARG A 43 10.34 -2.80 -10.27
N VAL A 44 9.11 -2.31 -10.22
CA VAL A 44 8.65 -1.27 -9.30
C VAL A 44 8.17 -1.87 -7.98
N THR A 45 7.53 -3.04 -8.02
CA THR A 45 6.96 -3.71 -6.84
C THR A 45 7.94 -4.57 -6.06
N ARG A 46 9.26 -4.42 -6.28
CA ARG A 46 10.34 -5.23 -5.66
C ARG A 46 10.20 -6.73 -5.95
N GLY A 47 9.89 -7.07 -7.20
CA GLY A 47 9.78 -8.45 -7.68
C GLY A 47 8.41 -9.10 -7.48
N ARG A 48 7.43 -8.41 -6.88
CA ARG A 48 6.10 -8.95 -6.63
C ARG A 48 5.26 -8.98 -7.90
N ASP A 49 4.75 -10.15 -8.25
CA ASP A 49 3.65 -10.26 -9.22
C ASP A 49 2.31 -9.86 -8.58
N LEU A 50 1.23 -9.87 -9.37
CA LEU A 50 -0.07 -9.42 -8.90
C LEU A 50 -0.67 -10.28 -7.78
N ASN A 51 -0.41 -11.59 -7.76
CA ASN A 51 -0.85 -12.46 -6.67
C ASN A 51 -0.08 -12.13 -5.38
N ALA A 52 1.23 -11.94 -5.49
CA ALA A 52 2.06 -11.50 -4.38
C ALA A 52 1.68 -10.08 -3.90
N MET A 53 1.24 -9.20 -4.80
CA MET A 53 0.70 -7.89 -4.46
C MET A 53 -0.60 -7.99 -3.67
N LEU A 54 -1.51 -8.88 -4.05
CA LEU A 54 -2.74 -9.14 -3.28
C LEU A 54 -2.40 -9.58 -1.84
N VAL A 55 -1.50 -10.55 -1.68
CA VAL A 55 -1.05 -11.01 -0.35
C VAL A 55 -0.41 -9.85 0.42
N HIS A 56 0.46 -9.07 -0.23
CA HIS A 56 1.11 -7.92 0.38
C HIS A 56 0.09 -6.91 0.91
N VAL A 57 -0.88 -6.48 0.11
CA VAL A 57 -1.83 -5.47 0.57
C VAL A 57 -2.82 -6.01 1.61
N ARG A 58 -3.14 -7.30 1.56
CA ARG A 58 -4.04 -7.97 2.50
C ARG A 58 -3.42 -8.23 3.87
N ASP A 59 -2.18 -8.69 3.91
CA ASP A 59 -1.60 -9.30 5.12
C ASP A 59 -0.50 -8.45 5.77
N ASP A 60 0.20 -7.63 4.98
CA ASP A 60 1.33 -6.83 5.47
C ASP A 60 0.87 -5.88 6.58
N LYS A 61 1.57 -5.92 7.72
CA LYS A 61 1.19 -5.14 8.92
C LYS A 61 1.52 -3.66 8.76
N LEU A 62 2.55 -3.32 7.99
CA LEU A 62 2.90 -1.94 7.68
C LEU A 62 1.90 -1.32 6.70
N VAL A 63 1.46 -2.06 5.68
CA VAL A 63 0.35 -1.63 4.81
C VAL A 63 -0.94 -1.48 5.64
N GLY A 64 -1.23 -2.46 6.50
CA GLY A 64 -2.39 -2.44 7.37
C GLY A 64 -2.43 -1.29 8.37
N TRP A 65 -1.26 -0.79 8.78
CA TRP A 65 -1.16 0.34 9.71
C TRP A 65 -1.80 1.61 9.15
N GLY A 66 -1.94 1.75 7.83
CA GLY A 66 -2.70 2.84 7.21
C GLY A 66 -4.16 2.94 7.65
N TRP A 67 -4.76 1.84 8.15
CA TRP A 67 -6.14 1.80 8.65
C TRP A 67 -6.28 1.99 10.17
N ASN A 68 -5.16 2.00 10.90
CA ASN A 68 -5.14 2.43 12.30
C ASN A 68 -3.88 3.29 12.52
N PRO A 69 -3.78 4.43 11.80
CA PRO A 69 -2.58 5.23 11.84
C PRO A 69 -2.62 6.03 13.15
N GLY A 70 -1.75 5.70 14.10
CA GLY A 70 -1.75 6.39 15.39
C GLY A 70 -1.50 7.90 15.26
N GLY A 71 -1.89 8.66 16.29
CA GLY A 71 -1.84 10.14 16.28
C GLY A 71 -3.06 10.74 15.58
N GLU A 72 -2.88 11.87 14.91
CA GLU A 72 -3.95 12.65 14.25
C GLU A 72 -4.03 12.39 12.72
N ARG A 73 -3.51 11.25 12.27
CA ARG A 73 -3.45 10.92 10.83
C ARG A 73 -4.82 10.49 10.33
N SER A 74 -5.16 10.91 9.11
CA SER A 74 -6.39 10.50 8.44
C SER A 74 -6.35 9.03 8.04
N VAL A 75 -7.48 8.34 8.20
CA VAL A 75 -7.71 6.98 7.72
C VAL A 75 -8.22 7.02 6.28
N PRO A 76 -7.86 6.05 5.41
CA PRO A 76 -8.47 5.92 4.09
C PRO A 76 -10.01 5.86 4.16
N PRO A 77 -10.74 6.45 3.22
CA PRO A 77 -12.21 6.46 3.23
C PRO A 77 -12.84 5.08 2.98
N VAL A 78 -12.05 4.12 2.49
CA VAL A 78 -12.47 2.74 2.22
C VAL A 78 -11.86 1.83 3.29
N SER A 79 -12.62 0.86 3.81
CA SER A 79 -12.10 -0.11 4.78
C SER A 79 -11.11 -1.08 4.13
N ARG A 80 -10.15 -1.61 4.92
CA ARG A 80 -9.15 -2.56 4.41
C ARG A 80 -9.80 -3.82 3.79
N PRO A 81 -10.83 -4.44 4.40
CA PRO A 81 -11.49 -5.59 3.78
C PRO A 81 -12.15 -5.24 2.44
N ALA A 82 -12.82 -4.08 2.35
CA ALA A 82 -13.42 -3.64 1.09
C ALA A 82 -12.37 -3.40 0.00
N PHE A 83 -11.24 -2.79 0.36
CA PHE A 83 -10.12 -2.61 -0.55
C PHE A 83 -9.54 -3.95 -1.05
N VAL A 84 -9.32 -4.91 -0.16
CA VAL A 84 -8.83 -6.26 -0.53
C VAL A 84 -9.82 -6.94 -1.48
N THR A 85 -11.11 -6.93 -1.16
CA THR A 85 -12.16 -7.48 -2.03
C THR A 85 -12.14 -6.83 -3.42
N ALA A 86 -12.00 -5.51 -3.50
CA ALA A 86 -11.90 -4.80 -4.77
C ALA A 86 -10.64 -5.18 -5.55
N PHE A 87 -9.50 -5.34 -4.88
CA PHE A 87 -8.24 -5.78 -5.49
C PHE A 87 -8.36 -7.20 -6.05
N GLU A 88 -9.00 -8.12 -5.31
CA GLU A 88 -9.26 -9.49 -5.78
C GLU A 88 -10.16 -9.51 -7.02
N GLN A 89 -11.21 -8.69 -7.04
CA GLN A 89 -12.10 -8.57 -8.21
C GLN A 89 -11.36 -8.02 -9.42
N TRP A 90 -10.57 -6.95 -9.24
CA TRP A 90 -9.73 -6.37 -10.29
C TRP A 90 -8.73 -7.40 -10.84
N LEU A 91 -8.09 -8.17 -9.96
CA LEU A 91 -7.16 -9.23 -10.34
C LEU A 91 -7.85 -10.33 -11.17
N ARG A 92 -9.02 -10.81 -10.73
CA ARG A 92 -9.82 -11.82 -11.45
C ARG A 92 -10.29 -11.34 -12.82
N ALA A 93 -10.51 -10.04 -12.97
CA ALA A 93 -10.85 -9.41 -14.25
C ALA A 93 -9.64 -9.23 -15.19
N GLY A 94 -8.45 -9.72 -14.83
CA GLY A 94 -7.22 -9.58 -15.62
C GLY A 94 -6.45 -8.29 -15.36
N ALA A 95 -6.72 -7.61 -14.25
CA ALA A 95 -6.07 -6.36 -13.85
C ALA A 95 -6.04 -5.29 -14.97
N PRO A 96 -7.21 -4.89 -15.52
CA PRO A 96 -7.27 -3.88 -16.56
C PRO A 96 -6.83 -2.52 -16.02
N CYS A 97 -6.10 -1.76 -16.85
CA CYS A 97 -5.75 -0.38 -16.53
C CYS A 97 -6.75 0.59 -17.14
N PRO A 98 -7.13 1.66 -16.42
CA PRO A 98 -8.00 2.68 -16.96
C PRO A 98 -7.30 3.40 -18.13
N THR A 99 -8.10 3.84 -19.10
CA THR A 99 -7.61 4.58 -20.27
C THR A 99 -7.22 6.00 -19.92
#